data_AF-X0U7K9-F1
#
_entry.id   AF-X0U7K9-F1
#
_cell.length_a   1.000
_cell.length_b   1.000
_cell.length_c   1.000
_cell.angle_alpha   90.00
_cell.angle_beta   90.00
_cell.angle_gamma   90.00
#
_symmetry.space_group_name_H-M   'P 1'
#
loop_
_entity.id
_entity.type
_entity.pdbx_description
1 polymer ?
#
loop_
_entity_poly.entity_id
_entity_poly.type
_entity_poly.pdbx_seq_one_letter_code
_entity_poly.pdbx_strand_id
1 'polypeptide(L)'
;KVFDKKIPFYIEDFSQFMEGSKDLGIHSTTIVPLRSKDEYVGSLNLGSPIHQELSQHELELLVAIGKQMGIIIQKFESEKLLKESEEKYRKAYYQASLYRDIFAHDINNMLQNIHSSAELSSLYLNNPEKLHTLKELYDIISEQIERGKKLIDNVRKITKIDDSEVSLEKIEIFRFLEKAIEYLNNSFQARNIDIRVNSSKKRLYVFANNFLLDIFENILINAVRHNNKSKIEIIVDISMYNSKDIDYIKLEFKDNAIGISDYRKK
;
A
#
# COMPACT_ATOMS: atom_id res chain seq x y z
N LYS A 1 17.26 18.74 -37.38
CA LYS A 1 16.06 19.26 -38.09
C LYS A 1 15.55 18.28 -39.17
N VAL A 2 15.55 16.96 -38.89
CA VAL A 2 14.91 15.95 -39.77
C VAL A 2 13.46 15.72 -39.33
N PHE A 3 13.17 15.89 -38.03
CA PHE A 3 11.87 15.62 -37.40
C PHE A 3 10.78 16.69 -37.64
N ASP A 4 11.12 17.87 -38.17
CA ASP A 4 10.13 18.93 -38.47
C ASP A 4 9.36 18.68 -39.78
N LYS A 5 9.83 17.77 -40.62
CA LYS A 5 9.19 17.49 -41.91
C LYS A 5 8.01 16.53 -41.73
N LYS A 6 6.85 16.87 -42.28
CA LYS A 6 5.61 16.05 -42.30
C LYS A 6 5.72 14.77 -43.17
N ILE A 7 6.92 14.41 -43.61
CA ILE A 7 7.17 13.46 -44.70
C ILE A 7 8.18 12.40 -44.21
N PRO A 8 8.03 11.12 -44.59
CA PRO A 8 9.00 10.09 -44.27
C PRO A 8 10.38 10.45 -44.82
N PHE A 9 11.41 10.09 -44.08
CA PHE A 9 12.79 10.34 -44.46
C PHE A 9 13.46 9.01 -44.80
N TYR A 10 13.85 8.84 -46.06
CA TYR A 10 14.60 7.68 -46.52
C TYR A 10 16.10 7.99 -46.51
N ILE A 11 16.89 7.06 -45.98
CA ILE A 11 18.34 7.09 -45.96
C ILE A 11 18.82 5.86 -46.70
N GLU A 12 19.42 6.09 -47.87
CA GLU A 12 19.85 5.03 -48.77
C GLU A 12 21.08 4.28 -48.24
N ASP A 13 22.09 5.00 -47.74
CA ASP A 13 23.23 4.43 -47.02
C ASP A 13 23.21 4.87 -45.55
N PHE A 14 22.66 4.02 -44.69
CA PHE A 14 22.55 4.32 -43.26
C PHE A 14 23.91 4.31 -42.54
N SER A 15 24.95 3.72 -43.13
CA SER A 15 26.29 3.72 -42.53
C SER A 15 26.92 5.12 -42.47
N GLN A 16 26.42 6.06 -43.29
CA GLN A 16 26.82 7.47 -43.21
C GLN A 16 26.32 8.16 -41.93
N PHE A 17 25.29 7.62 -41.30
CA PHE A 17 24.68 8.16 -40.07
C PHE A 17 25.03 7.33 -38.83
N MET A 18 25.23 6.01 -38.99
CA MET A 18 25.62 5.09 -37.91
C MET A 18 26.73 4.16 -38.40
N GLU A 19 27.96 4.44 -37.98
CA GLU A 19 29.10 3.57 -38.25
C GLU A 19 28.87 2.17 -37.64
N GLY A 20 29.18 1.10 -38.39
CA GLY A 20 28.90 -0.28 -38.00
C GLY A 20 27.46 -0.78 -38.27
N SER A 21 26.57 0.04 -38.85
CA SER A 21 25.20 -0.41 -39.16
C SER A 21 25.16 -1.59 -40.16
N LYS A 22 26.11 -1.64 -41.09
CA LYS A 22 26.24 -2.72 -42.08
C LYS A 22 26.60 -4.06 -41.42
N ASP A 23 27.42 -4.04 -40.37
CA ASP A 23 27.77 -5.22 -39.58
C ASP A 23 26.56 -5.75 -38.79
N LEU A 24 25.60 -4.88 -38.47
CA LEU A 24 24.29 -5.21 -37.89
C LEU A 24 23.25 -5.62 -38.96
N GLY A 25 23.63 -5.67 -40.24
CA GLY A 25 22.74 -6.04 -41.34
C GLY A 25 21.79 -4.92 -41.78
N ILE A 26 22.06 -3.65 -41.45
CA ILE A 26 21.22 -2.50 -41.82
C ILE A 26 21.97 -1.62 -42.81
N HIS A 27 21.54 -1.67 -44.07
CA HIS A 27 22.15 -0.94 -45.19
C HIS A 27 21.37 0.34 -45.52
N SER A 28 20.04 0.28 -45.56
CA SER A 28 19.16 1.44 -45.76
C SER A 28 18.13 1.55 -44.64
N THR A 29 17.58 2.75 -44.41
CA THR A 29 16.49 2.95 -43.45
C THR A 29 15.43 3.95 -43.91
N THR A 30 14.18 3.71 -43.51
CA THR A 30 13.07 4.66 -43.65
C THR A 30 12.58 5.07 -42.27
N ILE A 31 12.58 6.37 -42.00
CA ILE A 31 12.08 6.97 -40.77
C ILE A 31 10.71 7.57 -41.07
N VAL A 32 9.67 6.98 -40.50
CA VAL A 32 8.27 7.41 -40.66
C VAL A 32 7.85 8.15 -39.40
N PRO A 33 7.48 9.44 -39.47
CA PRO A 33 7.02 10.17 -38.30
C PRO A 33 5.65 9.66 -37.84
N LEU A 34 5.54 9.34 -36.56
CA LEU A 34 4.29 9.02 -35.89
C LEU A 34 3.70 10.33 -35.36
N ARG A 35 2.50 10.68 -35.80
CA ARG A 35 1.87 11.96 -35.46
C ARG A 35 0.42 11.80 -35.06
N SER A 36 0.01 12.59 -34.07
CA SER A 36 -1.38 12.81 -33.72
C SER A 36 -1.69 14.28 -33.92
N LYS A 37 -2.65 14.61 -34.79
CA LYS A 37 -2.89 16.00 -35.25
C LYS A 37 -1.59 16.64 -35.77
N ASP A 38 -1.17 17.77 -35.23
CA ASP A 38 0.09 18.44 -35.58
C ASP A 38 1.26 18.07 -34.66
N GLU A 39 1.06 17.23 -33.65
CA GLU A 39 2.11 16.83 -32.71
C GLU A 39 2.85 15.58 -33.17
N TYR A 40 4.17 15.59 -32.94
CA TYR A 40 5.05 14.44 -33.16
C TYR A 40 5.08 13.61 -31.87
N VAL A 41 4.67 12.34 -31.97
CA VAL A 41 4.64 11.42 -30.82
C VAL A 41 5.77 10.39 -30.88
N GLY A 42 6.44 10.26 -32.03
CA GLY A 42 7.56 9.34 -32.20
C GLY A 42 7.88 9.05 -33.65
N SER A 43 8.68 8.02 -33.90
CA SER A 43 9.04 7.57 -35.25
C SER A 43 9.01 6.05 -35.35
N LEU A 44 8.53 5.53 -36.48
CA LEU A 44 8.72 4.16 -36.91
C LEU A 44 9.93 4.08 -37.85
N ASN A 45 10.96 3.34 -37.44
CA ASN A 45 12.18 3.18 -38.21
C ASN A 45 12.21 1.78 -38.82
N LEU A 46 12.29 1.71 -40.14
CA LEU A 46 12.36 0.48 -40.91
C LEU A 46 13.79 0.35 -41.44
N GLY A 47 14.50 -0.73 -41.10
CA GLY A 47 15.84 -1.02 -41.62
C GLY A 47 15.78 -2.14 -42.65
N SER A 48 16.58 -2.03 -43.71
CA SER A 48 16.69 -3.08 -44.74
C SER A 48 18.15 -3.52 -44.92
N PRO A 49 18.42 -4.83 -45.09
CA PRO A 49 19.75 -5.36 -45.39
C PRO A 49 20.18 -5.11 -46.83
N ILE A 50 19.29 -4.59 -47.68
CA ILE A 50 19.58 -4.22 -49.06
C ILE A 50 19.24 -2.74 -49.30
N HIS A 51 19.80 -2.17 -50.37
CA HIS A 51 19.33 -0.88 -50.86
C HIS A 51 17.94 -1.09 -51.46
N GLN A 52 16.92 -0.44 -50.89
CA GLN A 52 15.53 -0.58 -51.33
C GLN A 52 14.93 0.79 -51.58
N GLU A 53 14.74 1.13 -52.86
CA GLU A 53 13.97 2.31 -53.24
C GLU A 53 12.48 2.07 -52.98
N LEU A 54 11.85 2.96 -52.20
CA LEU A 54 10.42 2.94 -51.96
C LEU A 54 9.70 3.80 -53.00
N SER A 55 8.65 3.24 -53.61
CA SER A 55 7.75 3.97 -54.48
C SER A 55 6.95 5.03 -53.74
N GLN A 56 6.39 5.99 -54.47
CA GLN A 56 5.54 7.01 -53.89
C GLN A 56 4.31 6.42 -53.17
N HIS A 57 3.71 5.36 -53.71
CA HIS A 57 2.58 4.68 -53.08
C HIS A 57 2.98 4.01 -51.75
N GLU A 58 4.17 3.41 -51.67
CA GLU A 58 4.68 2.83 -50.43
C GLU A 58 4.96 3.91 -49.38
N LEU A 59 5.53 5.05 -49.78
CA LEU A 59 5.73 6.19 -48.88
C LEU A 59 4.40 6.76 -48.37
N GLU A 60 3.40 6.90 -49.23
CA GLU A 60 2.04 7.34 -48.84
C GLU A 60 1.38 6.37 -47.87
N LEU A 61 1.52 5.06 -48.10
CA LEU A 61 1.04 4.02 -47.19
C LEU A 61 1.74 4.12 -45.83
N LEU A 62 3.06 4.28 -45.80
CA LEU A 62 3.83 4.45 -44.57
C LEU A 62 3.39 5.71 -43.81
N VAL A 63 3.12 6.83 -44.49
CA VAL A 63 2.55 8.04 -43.85
C VAL A 63 1.19 7.74 -43.23
N ALA A 64 0.31 7.03 -43.94
CA ALA A 64 -1.00 6.68 -43.42
C ALA A 64 -0.88 5.80 -42.16
N ILE A 65 0.01 4.80 -42.18
CA ILE A 65 0.32 3.96 -41.02
C ILE A 65 0.88 4.80 -39.87
N GLY A 66 1.85 5.68 -40.13
CA GLY A 66 2.45 6.54 -39.13
C GLY A 66 1.43 7.47 -38.46
N LYS A 67 0.48 8.00 -39.21
CA LYS A 67 -0.64 8.80 -38.69
C LYS A 67 -1.58 7.97 -37.81
N GLN A 68 -1.96 6.77 -38.25
CA GLN A 68 -2.83 5.88 -37.46
C GLN A 68 -2.15 5.44 -36.16
N MET A 69 -0.88 5.03 -36.24
CA MET A 69 -0.08 4.67 -35.07
C MET A 69 0.08 5.86 -34.11
N GLY A 70 0.31 7.07 -34.62
CA GLY A 70 0.43 8.26 -33.78
C GLY A 70 -0.86 8.58 -33.00
N ILE A 71 -2.02 8.46 -33.64
CA ILE A 71 -3.33 8.61 -32.97
C ILE A 71 -3.49 7.55 -31.87
N ILE A 72 -3.15 6.30 -32.15
CA ILE A 72 -3.29 5.19 -31.22
C ILE A 72 -2.35 5.34 -30.01
N ILE A 73 -1.08 5.71 -30.24
CA ILE A 73 -0.10 5.96 -29.17
C ILE A 73 -0.58 7.08 -28.25
N GLN A 74 -1.00 8.22 -28.82
CA GLN A 74 -1.53 9.34 -28.03
C GLN A 74 -2.75 8.93 -27.19
N LYS A 75 -3.64 8.09 -27.76
CA LYS A 75 -4.80 7.56 -27.05
C LYS A 75 -4.38 6.68 -25.87
N PHE A 76 -3.46 5.74 -26.07
CA PHE A 76 -2.96 4.88 -24.99
C PHE A 76 -2.27 5.68 -23.88
N GLU A 77 -1.45 6.68 -24.22
CA GLU A 77 -0.83 7.55 -23.22
C GLU A 77 -1.86 8.35 -22.43
N SER A 78 -2.86 8.91 -23.12
CA SER A 78 -3.94 9.66 -22.47
C SER A 78 -4.78 8.78 -21.54
N GLU A 79 -5.10 7.56 -21.97
CA GLU A 79 -5.81 6.58 -21.13
C GLU A 79 -4.99 6.15 -19.91
N LYS A 80 -3.67 5.98 -20.08
CA LYS A 80 -2.75 5.68 -18.97
C LYS A 80 -2.72 6.82 -17.95
N LEU A 81 -2.52 8.05 -18.41
CA LEU A 81 -2.51 9.24 -17.55
C LEU A 81 -3.86 9.44 -16.85
N LEU A 82 -4.97 9.19 -17.54
CA LEU A 82 -6.30 9.25 -16.95
C LEU A 82 -6.44 8.24 -15.81
N LYS A 83 -6.05 6.97 -16.04
CA LYS A 83 -6.08 5.93 -15.00
C LYS A 83 -5.21 6.30 -13.80
N GLU A 84 -3.98 6.76 -14.03
CA GLU A 84 -3.07 7.19 -12.95
C GLU A 84 -3.67 8.37 -12.15
N SER A 85 -4.30 9.33 -12.83
CA SER A 85 -4.97 10.47 -12.19
C SER A 85 -6.22 10.03 -11.41
N GLU A 86 -7.02 9.12 -11.96
CA GLU A 86 -8.20 8.56 -11.29
C GLU A 86 -7.80 7.79 -10.03
N GLU A 87 -6.75 6.98 -10.09
CA GLU A 87 -6.19 6.27 -8.94
C GLU A 87 -5.70 7.25 -7.87
N LYS A 88 -4.96 8.28 -8.25
CA LYS A 88 -4.51 9.33 -7.34
C LYS A 88 -5.68 10.06 -6.68
N TYR A 89 -6.69 10.44 -7.48
CA TYR A 89 -7.89 11.10 -6.97
C TYR A 89 -8.67 10.20 -6.02
N ARG A 90 -8.84 8.92 -6.37
CA ARG A 90 -9.52 7.92 -5.53
C ARG A 90 -8.80 7.76 -4.18
N LYS A 91 -7.46 7.68 -4.19
CA LYS A 91 -6.65 7.61 -2.96
C LYS A 91 -6.85 8.86 -2.09
N ALA A 92 -6.71 10.05 -2.68
CA ALA A 92 -6.90 11.31 -1.95
C ALA A 92 -8.33 11.45 -1.39
N TYR A 93 -9.34 11.08 -2.16
CA TYR A 93 -10.74 11.08 -1.72
C TYR A 93 -10.96 10.11 -0.56
N TYR A 94 -10.42 8.90 -0.65
CA TYR A 94 -10.51 7.91 0.43
C TYR A 94 -9.87 8.42 1.72
N GLN A 95 -8.67 9.01 1.64
CA GLN A 95 -8.00 9.62 2.79
C GLN A 95 -8.84 10.76 3.39
N ALA A 96 -9.34 11.67 2.56
CA ALA A 96 -10.20 12.77 3.02
C ALA A 96 -11.48 12.26 3.70
N SER A 97 -12.11 11.21 3.16
CA SER A 97 -13.28 10.58 3.77
C SER A 97 -12.94 9.94 5.11
N LEU A 98 -11.83 9.21 5.21
CA LEU A 98 -11.35 8.61 6.46
C LEU A 98 -11.14 9.68 7.53
N TYR A 99 -10.45 10.78 7.20
CA TYR A 99 -10.28 11.90 8.12
C TYR A 99 -11.63 12.48 8.54
N ARG A 100 -12.55 12.70 7.60
CA ARG A 100 -13.88 13.23 7.91
C ARG A 100 -14.60 12.35 8.92
N ASP A 101 -14.61 11.04 8.73
CA ASP A 101 -15.30 10.11 9.64
C ASP A 101 -14.64 10.09 11.03
N ILE A 102 -13.31 10.04 11.08
CA ILE A 102 -12.55 10.06 12.34
C ILE A 102 -12.76 11.36 13.11
N PHE A 103 -12.62 12.52 12.46
CA PHE A 103 -12.76 13.81 13.11
C PHE A 103 -14.21 14.11 13.49
N ALA A 104 -15.16 13.87 12.59
CA ALA A 104 -16.55 14.28 12.80
C ALA A 104 -17.30 13.37 13.77
N HIS A 105 -17.00 12.07 13.78
CA HIS A 105 -17.71 11.11 14.60
C HIS A 105 -16.88 10.65 15.80
N ASP A 106 -15.73 10.03 15.57
CA ASP A 106 -15.02 9.34 16.65
C ASP A 106 -14.39 10.31 17.65
N ILE A 107 -13.66 11.33 17.15
CA ILE A 107 -13.05 12.34 18.02
C ILE A 107 -14.12 13.14 18.76
N ASN A 108 -15.19 13.57 18.08
CA ASN A 108 -16.28 14.31 18.72
C ASN A 108 -16.97 13.49 19.82
N ASN A 109 -17.26 12.20 19.58
CA ASN A 109 -17.85 11.33 20.59
C ASN A 109 -16.95 11.18 21.82
N MET A 110 -15.63 11.08 21.61
CA MET A 110 -14.67 10.99 22.71
C MET A 110 -14.57 12.28 23.50
N LEU A 111 -14.50 13.43 22.81
CA LEU A 111 -14.49 14.73 23.45
C LEU A 111 -15.79 14.99 24.22
N GLN A 112 -16.93 14.55 23.70
CA GLN A 112 -18.22 14.67 24.39
C GLN A 112 -18.27 13.84 25.68
N ASN A 113 -17.71 12.62 25.68
CA ASN A 113 -17.59 11.80 26.88
C ASN A 113 -16.64 12.43 27.91
N ILE A 114 -15.47 12.91 27.46
CA ILE A 114 -14.52 13.62 28.34
C ILE A 114 -15.19 14.86 28.96
N HIS A 115 -15.88 15.66 28.15
CA HIS A 115 -16.56 16.87 28.58
C HIS A 115 -17.65 16.55 29.61
N SER A 116 -18.55 15.63 29.30
CA SER A 116 -19.64 15.23 30.21
C SER A 116 -19.08 14.70 31.53
N SER A 117 -18.03 13.87 31.50
CA SER A 117 -17.39 13.37 32.70
C SER A 117 -16.74 14.49 33.52
N ALA A 118 -16.07 15.45 32.87
CA ALA A 118 -15.45 16.58 33.55
C ALA A 118 -16.50 17.52 34.19
N GLU A 119 -17.61 17.78 33.51
CA GLU A 119 -18.74 18.54 34.06
C GLU A 119 -19.33 17.87 35.31
N LEU A 120 -19.57 16.56 35.23
CA LEU A 120 -20.04 15.78 36.39
C LEU A 120 -19.02 15.77 37.52
N SER A 121 -17.72 15.66 37.22
CA SER A 121 -16.66 15.75 38.22
C SER A 121 -16.67 17.11 38.94
N SER A 122 -16.90 18.20 38.20
CA SER A 122 -16.99 19.54 38.79
C SER A 122 -18.17 19.68 39.76
N LEU A 123 -19.30 19.00 39.51
CA LEU A 123 -20.46 19.03 40.40
C LEU A 123 -20.22 18.29 41.72
N TYR A 124 -19.35 17.27 41.72
CA TYR A 124 -19.09 16.42 42.88
C TYR A 124 -17.81 16.75 43.65
N LEU A 125 -17.02 17.73 43.19
CA LEU A 125 -15.68 18.02 43.70
C LEU A 125 -15.61 18.24 45.23
N ASN A 126 -16.68 18.82 45.80
CA ASN A 126 -16.78 19.15 47.23
C ASN A 126 -17.67 18.18 48.02
N ASN A 127 -18.07 17.04 47.44
CA ASN A 127 -18.93 16.05 48.09
C ASN A 127 -18.13 14.78 48.45
N PRO A 128 -17.74 14.59 49.72
CA PRO A 128 -16.95 13.45 50.16
C PRO A 128 -17.62 12.09 49.88
N GLU A 129 -18.95 12.03 49.89
CA GLU A 129 -19.71 10.80 49.63
C GLU A 129 -19.65 10.36 48.17
N LYS A 130 -19.26 11.26 47.26
CA LYS A 130 -19.17 11.01 45.80
C LYS A 130 -17.75 10.70 45.32
N LEU A 131 -16.81 10.47 46.23
CA LEU A 131 -15.42 10.16 45.88
C LEU A 131 -15.29 8.93 44.96
N HIS A 132 -16.11 7.89 45.17
CA HIS A 132 -16.12 6.72 44.28
C HIS A 132 -16.55 7.09 42.85
N THR A 133 -17.62 7.87 42.70
CA THR A 133 -18.10 8.37 41.40
C THR A 133 -17.07 9.26 40.72
N LEU A 134 -16.35 10.11 41.46
CA LEU A 134 -15.25 10.91 40.91
C LEU A 134 -14.15 10.04 40.31
N LYS A 135 -13.83 8.91 40.94
CA LYS A 135 -12.86 7.96 40.44
C LYS A 135 -13.35 7.28 39.15
N GLU A 136 -14.61 6.85 39.10
CA GLU A 136 -15.21 6.28 37.88
C GLU A 136 -15.20 7.27 36.71
N LEU A 137 -15.52 8.55 36.96
CA LEU A 137 -15.47 9.59 35.94
C LEU A 137 -14.05 9.86 35.44
N TYR A 138 -13.06 9.86 36.35
CA TYR A 138 -11.65 9.95 35.98
C TYR A 138 -11.20 8.76 35.13
N ASP A 139 -11.63 7.55 35.47
CA ASP A 139 -11.31 6.35 34.71
C ASP A 139 -11.91 6.42 33.29
N ILE A 140 -13.14 6.93 33.14
CA ILE A 140 -13.77 7.18 31.83
C ILE A 140 -12.94 8.17 31.01
N ILE A 141 -12.56 9.31 31.59
CA ILE A 141 -11.74 10.32 30.90
C ILE A 141 -10.40 9.72 30.46
N SER A 142 -9.72 9.02 31.36
CA SER A 142 -8.43 8.37 31.10
C SER A 142 -8.53 7.35 29.97
N GLU A 143 -9.61 6.56 29.96
CA GLU A 143 -9.86 5.60 28.89
C GLU A 143 -10.09 6.28 27.54
N GLN A 144 -10.87 7.38 27.50
CA GLN A 144 -11.07 8.13 26.26
C GLN A 144 -9.77 8.76 25.75
N ILE A 145 -8.93 9.32 26.63
CA ILE A 145 -7.62 9.88 26.22
C ILE A 145 -6.72 8.80 25.60
N GLU A 146 -6.65 7.63 26.23
CA GLU A 146 -5.84 6.51 25.72
C GLU A 146 -6.37 5.96 24.39
N ARG A 147 -7.70 5.88 24.24
CA ARG A 147 -8.33 5.55 22.95
C ARG A 147 -7.96 6.58 21.87
N GLY A 148 -7.88 7.87 22.21
CA GLY A 148 -7.62 8.96 21.27
C GLY A 148 -6.18 8.93 20.78
N LYS A 149 -5.25 8.66 21.69
CA LYS A 149 -3.84 8.44 21.36
C LYS A 149 -3.68 7.31 20.34
N LYS A 150 -4.31 6.15 20.59
CA LYS A 150 -4.29 5.01 19.66
C LYS A 150 -4.89 5.34 18.30
N LEU A 151 -6.00 6.09 18.27
CA LEU A 151 -6.64 6.51 17.02
C LEU A 151 -5.71 7.40 16.19
N ILE A 152 -5.10 8.41 16.80
CA ILE A 152 -4.14 9.31 16.14
C ILE A 152 -2.93 8.53 15.62
N ASP A 153 -2.38 7.62 16.42
CA ASP A 153 -1.25 6.80 16.02
C ASP A 153 -1.60 5.89 14.83
N ASN A 154 -2.80 5.28 14.83
CA ASN A 154 -3.27 4.46 13.71
C ASN A 154 -3.43 5.28 12.42
N VAL A 155 -4.01 6.48 12.50
CA VAL A 155 -4.16 7.38 11.34
C VAL A 155 -2.79 7.75 10.78
N ARG A 156 -1.83 8.13 11.64
CA ARG A 156 -0.45 8.44 11.22
C ARG A 156 0.27 7.26 10.57
N LYS A 157 -0.01 6.02 11.00
CA LYS A 157 0.55 4.81 10.40
C LYS A 157 -0.03 4.58 9.00
N ILE A 158 -1.35 4.72 8.83
CA ILE A 158 -2.03 4.58 7.53
C ILE A 158 -1.48 5.58 6.52
N THR A 159 -1.32 6.85 6.90
CA THR A 159 -0.84 7.90 5.98
C THR A 159 0.60 7.67 5.53
N LYS A 160 1.46 7.14 6.42
CA LYS A 160 2.83 6.77 6.07
C LYS A 160 2.91 5.62 5.06
N ILE A 161 1.96 4.70 5.10
CA ILE A 161 1.89 3.57 4.14
C ILE A 161 1.53 4.09 2.75
N ASP A 162 0.68 5.12 2.66
CA ASP A 162 0.21 5.67 1.38
C ASP A 162 1.20 6.64 0.71
N ASP A 163 1.94 7.44 1.50
CA ASP A 163 2.81 8.51 0.97
C ASP A 163 4.26 8.05 0.67
N SER A 164 4.68 6.88 1.16
CA SER A 164 6.04 6.37 0.95
C SER A 164 6.02 5.14 0.03
N GLU A 165 6.98 5.03 -0.89
CA GLU A 165 7.43 3.71 -1.33
C GLU A 165 7.97 2.99 -0.09
N VAL A 166 7.11 2.25 0.61
CA VAL A 166 7.52 1.59 1.84
C VAL A 166 8.55 0.52 1.47
N SER A 167 9.82 0.80 1.77
CA SER A 167 10.92 -0.10 1.44
C SER A 167 10.72 -1.42 2.16
N LEU A 168 10.61 -2.50 1.39
CA LEU A 168 10.58 -3.85 1.93
C LEU A 168 12.02 -4.26 2.25
N GLU A 169 12.23 -4.71 3.47
CA GLU A 169 13.50 -5.22 3.94
C GLU A 169 13.38 -6.71 4.26
N LYS A 170 14.51 -7.42 4.20
CA LYS A 170 14.56 -8.82 4.62
C LYS A 170 14.49 -8.88 6.14
N ILE A 171 13.32 -9.21 6.67
CA ILE A 171 13.03 -9.28 8.10
C ILE A 171 13.00 -10.74 8.57
N GLU A 172 13.49 -10.99 9.77
CA GLU A 172 13.44 -12.29 10.45
C GLU A 172 12.19 -12.34 11.35
N ILE A 173 11.27 -13.28 11.07
CA ILE A 173 9.92 -13.31 11.68
C ILE A 173 9.98 -13.52 13.19
N PHE A 174 10.80 -14.47 13.65
CA PHE A 174 10.80 -14.87 15.06
C PHE A 174 11.23 -13.72 15.97
N ARG A 175 12.25 -12.94 15.58
CA ARG A 175 12.67 -11.73 16.30
C ARG A 175 11.55 -10.70 16.47
N PHE A 176 10.71 -10.53 15.45
CA PHE A 176 9.58 -9.59 15.53
C PHE A 176 8.46 -10.15 16.39
N LEU A 177 8.19 -11.45 16.30
CA LEU A 177 7.20 -12.12 17.14
C LEU A 177 7.61 -12.12 18.62
N GLU A 178 8.89 -12.37 18.92
CA GLU A 178 9.45 -12.31 20.28
C GLU A 178 9.28 -10.93 20.91
N LYS A 179 9.59 -9.86 20.15
CA LYS A 179 9.37 -8.48 20.61
C LYS A 179 7.89 -8.20 20.92
N ALA A 180 6.98 -8.67 20.06
CA ALA A 180 5.54 -8.49 20.30
C ALA A 180 5.06 -9.26 21.55
N ILE A 181 5.59 -10.45 21.78
CA ILE A 181 5.31 -11.26 22.99
C ILE A 181 5.86 -10.56 24.24
N GLU A 182 7.08 -10.03 24.19
CA GLU A 182 7.68 -9.26 25.28
C GLU A 182 6.81 -8.03 25.62
N TYR A 183 6.41 -7.27 24.60
CA TYR A 183 5.52 -6.13 24.76
C TYR A 183 4.17 -6.53 25.39
N LEU A 184 3.58 -7.65 24.95
CA LEU A 184 2.34 -8.17 25.51
C LEU A 184 2.48 -8.52 27.00
N ASN A 185 3.53 -9.26 27.37
CA ASN A 185 3.79 -9.65 28.76
C ASN A 185 3.99 -8.42 29.66
N ASN A 186 4.72 -7.41 29.17
CA ASN A 186 4.91 -6.15 29.88
C ASN A 186 3.60 -5.35 30.04
N SER A 187 2.70 -5.43 29.06
CA SER A 187 1.40 -4.75 29.09
C SER A 187 0.37 -5.43 30.00
N PHE A 188 0.52 -6.73 30.26
CA PHE A 188 -0.45 -7.55 31.00
C PHE A 188 0.18 -8.38 32.14
N GLN A 189 1.07 -7.77 32.93
CA GLN A 189 1.82 -8.45 34.01
C GLN A 189 0.95 -9.19 35.03
N ALA A 190 -0.28 -8.72 35.26
CA ALA A 190 -1.22 -9.31 36.22
C ALA A 190 -2.03 -10.50 35.65
N ARG A 191 -1.86 -10.85 34.37
CA ARG A 191 -2.62 -11.92 33.69
C ARG A 191 -1.73 -13.15 33.52
N ASN A 192 -2.33 -14.33 33.69
CA ASN A 192 -1.66 -15.61 33.41
C ASN A 192 -1.81 -15.95 31.92
N ILE A 193 -0.75 -15.73 31.15
CA ILE A 193 -0.71 -15.88 29.69
C ILE A 193 0.29 -16.99 29.33
N ASP A 194 -0.19 -18.03 28.64
CA ASP A 194 0.60 -19.13 28.09
C ASP A 194 0.62 -19.00 26.56
N ILE A 195 1.80 -18.73 25.98
CA ILE A 195 1.97 -18.55 24.53
C ILE A 195 2.86 -19.66 23.99
N ARG A 196 2.37 -20.37 22.98
CA ARG A 196 3.13 -21.42 22.28
C ARG A 196 3.31 -21.06 20.83
N VAL A 197 4.56 -21.11 20.35
CA VAL A 197 4.91 -20.88 18.95
C VAL A 197 5.35 -22.20 18.34
N ASN A 198 4.61 -22.68 17.35
CA ASN A 198 4.89 -23.92 16.65
C ASN A 198 5.43 -23.61 15.26
N SER A 199 6.63 -24.10 14.95
CA SER A 199 7.20 -24.00 13.60
C SER A 199 8.11 -25.17 13.28
N SER A 200 8.13 -25.57 12.01
CA SER A 200 9.08 -26.58 11.49
C SER A 200 10.48 -26.03 11.22
N LYS A 201 10.65 -24.69 11.20
CA LYS A 201 11.94 -24.02 10.98
C LYS A 201 12.33 -23.16 12.18
N LYS A 202 13.63 -23.06 12.45
CA LYS A 202 14.17 -22.21 13.53
C LYS A 202 14.34 -20.74 13.15
N ARG A 203 14.43 -20.44 11.85
CA ARG A 203 14.59 -19.09 11.30
C ARG A 203 13.80 -18.98 10.01
N LEU A 204 13.08 -17.88 9.86
CA LEU A 204 12.24 -17.59 8.71
C LEU A 204 12.39 -16.11 8.34
N TYR A 205 12.50 -15.84 7.04
CA TYR A 205 12.71 -14.50 6.53
C TYR A 205 11.62 -14.15 5.53
N VAL A 206 11.13 -12.91 5.58
CA VAL A 206 10.17 -12.32 4.64
C VAL A 206 10.62 -10.94 4.22
N PHE A 207 10.22 -10.51 3.04
CA PHE A 207 10.32 -9.11 2.65
C PHE A 207 9.13 -8.37 3.22
N ALA A 208 9.37 -7.60 4.28
CA ALA A 208 8.36 -6.85 5.00
C ALA A 208 8.97 -5.54 5.51
N ASN A 209 8.14 -4.70 6.12
CA ASN A 209 8.56 -3.45 6.75
C ASN A 209 8.30 -3.52 8.27
N ASN A 210 8.59 -2.43 8.96
CA ASN A 210 8.43 -2.36 10.42
C ASN A 210 6.97 -2.50 10.91
N PHE A 211 5.95 -2.35 10.03
CA PHE A 211 4.56 -2.56 10.39
C PHE A 211 4.22 -4.02 10.71
N LEU A 212 5.10 -4.98 10.38
CA LEU A 212 4.93 -6.38 10.77
C LEU A 212 4.85 -6.54 12.30
N LEU A 213 5.63 -5.74 13.05
CA LEU A 213 5.58 -5.74 14.51
C LEU A 213 4.20 -5.27 15.02
N ASP A 214 3.68 -4.18 14.43
CA ASP A 214 2.37 -3.63 14.78
C ASP A 214 1.24 -4.64 14.55
N ILE A 215 1.32 -5.44 13.48
CA ILE A 215 0.34 -6.50 13.19
C ILE A 215 0.36 -7.55 14.31
N PHE A 216 1.55 -8.04 14.69
CA PHE A 216 1.68 -9.04 15.74
C PHE A 216 1.19 -8.52 17.09
N GLU A 217 1.58 -7.30 17.47
CA GLU A 217 1.11 -6.66 18.70
C GLU A 217 -0.42 -6.53 18.71
N ASN A 218 -1.02 -6.05 17.62
CA ASN A 218 -2.47 -5.88 17.53
C ASN A 218 -3.23 -7.20 17.70
N ILE A 219 -2.78 -8.28 17.03
CA ILE A 219 -3.44 -9.58 17.14
C ILE A 219 -3.28 -10.15 18.55
N LEU A 220 -2.08 -10.11 19.12
CA LEU A 220 -1.81 -10.66 20.45
C LEU A 220 -2.52 -9.88 21.57
N ILE A 221 -2.55 -8.56 21.50
CA ILE A 221 -3.27 -7.72 22.47
C ILE A 221 -4.77 -8.03 22.44
N ASN A 222 -5.34 -8.21 21.25
CA ASN A 222 -6.75 -8.55 21.11
C ASN A 222 -7.07 -9.92 21.72
N ALA A 223 -6.19 -10.91 21.55
CA ALA A 223 -6.33 -12.24 22.14
C ALA A 223 -6.33 -12.25 23.68
N VAL A 224 -5.71 -11.25 24.33
CA VAL A 224 -5.71 -11.09 25.79
C VAL A 224 -6.86 -10.20 26.26
N ARG A 225 -7.10 -9.07 25.58
CA ARG A 225 -8.09 -8.07 26.00
C ARG A 225 -9.52 -8.60 25.96
N HIS A 226 -9.85 -9.42 24.97
CA HIS A 226 -11.19 -10.00 24.80
C HIS A 226 -11.35 -11.39 25.41
N ASN A 227 -10.39 -11.81 26.22
CA ASN A 227 -10.38 -13.12 26.84
C ASN A 227 -10.60 -12.99 28.35
N ASN A 228 -11.71 -13.55 28.83
CA ASN A 228 -12.12 -13.48 30.24
C ASN A 228 -11.69 -14.72 31.05
N LYS A 229 -10.93 -15.66 30.45
CA LYS A 229 -10.44 -16.83 31.16
C LYS A 229 -9.31 -16.46 32.13
N SER A 230 -9.22 -17.20 33.23
CA SER A 230 -8.18 -17.06 34.25
C SER A 230 -6.80 -17.42 33.72
N LYS A 231 -6.71 -18.44 32.86
CA LYS A 231 -5.53 -18.79 32.06
C LYS A 231 -5.83 -18.53 30.59
N ILE A 232 -5.09 -17.61 30.00
CA ILE A 232 -5.16 -17.27 28.58
C ILE A 232 -4.17 -18.16 27.83
N GLU A 233 -4.64 -18.82 26.79
CA GLU A 233 -3.80 -19.66 25.94
C GLU A 233 -3.81 -19.10 24.52
N ILE A 234 -2.61 -18.85 23.98
CA ILE A 234 -2.40 -18.36 22.62
C ILE A 234 -1.45 -19.32 21.91
N ILE A 235 -1.83 -19.78 20.73
CA ILE A 235 -1.03 -20.65 19.87
C ILE A 235 -0.75 -19.91 18.58
N VAL A 236 0.53 -19.81 18.21
CA VAL A 236 0.98 -19.24 16.94
C VAL A 236 1.58 -20.38 16.09
N ASP A 237 0.82 -20.84 15.10
CA ASP A 237 1.29 -21.87 14.17
C ASP A 237 1.89 -21.19 12.93
N ILE A 238 3.15 -21.51 12.61
CA ILE A 238 3.87 -20.95 11.46
C ILE A 238 4.20 -22.07 10.48
N SER A 239 3.66 -21.98 9.27
CA SER A 239 3.81 -22.98 8.20
C SER A 239 4.18 -22.34 6.87
N MET A 240 4.77 -23.14 5.96
CA MET A 240 5.00 -22.74 4.58
C MET A 240 3.75 -23.08 3.75
N TYR A 241 3.34 -22.19 2.85
CA TYR A 241 2.21 -22.39 1.96
C TYR A 241 2.62 -22.01 0.54
N ASN A 242 2.50 -22.92 -0.42
CA ASN A 242 2.81 -22.64 -1.82
C ASN A 242 1.52 -22.31 -2.58
N SER A 243 1.50 -21.19 -3.31
CA SER A 243 0.39 -20.82 -4.17
C SER A 243 0.88 -20.11 -5.43
N LYS A 244 0.49 -20.61 -6.61
CA LYS A 244 0.85 -20.03 -7.92
C LYS A 244 2.35 -19.77 -8.07
N ASP A 245 3.18 -20.77 -7.75
CA ASP A 245 4.65 -20.73 -7.82
C ASP A 245 5.34 -19.71 -6.89
N ILE A 246 4.61 -19.18 -5.90
CA ILE A 246 5.17 -18.31 -4.86
C ILE A 246 5.08 -19.05 -3.51
N ASP A 247 6.20 -19.08 -2.80
CA ASP A 247 6.27 -19.58 -1.43
C ASP A 247 5.86 -18.49 -0.44
N TYR A 248 4.80 -18.75 0.31
CA TYR A 248 4.31 -17.90 1.39
C TYR A 248 4.62 -18.51 2.75
N ILE A 249 4.67 -17.63 3.75
CA ILE A 249 4.68 -18.03 5.15
C ILE A 249 3.30 -17.70 5.73
N LYS A 250 2.62 -18.74 6.22
CA LYS A 250 1.32 -18.64 6.87
C LYS A 250 1.53 -18.62 8.38
N LEU A 251 1.04 -17.56 9.03
CA LEU A 251 0.99 -17.45 10.48
C LEU A 251 -0.47 -17.53 10.93
N GLU A 252 -0.78 -18.45 11.84
CA GLU A 252 -2.12 -18.63 12.41
C GLU A 252 -2.06 -18.36 13.91
N PHE A 253 -2.80 -17.34 14.35
CA PHE A 253 -2.94 -16.99 15.76
C PHE A 253 -4.27 -17.55 16.27
N LYS A 254 -4.22 -18.42 17.27
CA LYS A 254 -5.37 -19.07 17.88
C LYS A 254 -5.39 -18.72 19.36
N ASP A 255 -6.55 -18.34 19.86
CA ASP A 255 -6.76 -18.07 21.28
C ASP A 255 -7.93 -18.90 21.82
N ASN A 256 -8.01 -19.02 23.13
CA ASN A 256 -9.07 -19.76 23.81
C ASN A 256 -10.25 -18.88 24.29
N ALA A 257 -10.46 -17.69 23.73
CA ALA A 257 -11.57 -16.82 24.10
C ALA A 257 -12.93 -17.33 23.54
N ILE A 258 -14.00 -16.57 23.79
CA ILE A 258 -15.36 -16.88 23.34
C ILE A 258 -15.54 -16.83 21.81
N GLY A 259 -14.52 -16.37 21.08
CA GLY A 259 -14.56 -16.15 19.63
C GLY A 259 -15.34 -14.90 19.23
N ILE A 260 -15.34 -14.64 17.92
CA ILE A 260 -16.10 -13.55 17.30
C ILE A 260 -17.37 -14.17 16.72
N SER A 261 -18.54 -13.69 17.19
CA SER A 261 -19.82 -14.11 16.62
C SER A 261 -19.91 -13.80 15.13
N ASP A 262 -20.56 -14.67 14.34
CA ASP A 262 -20.61 -14.56 12.88
C ASP A 262 -21.16 -13.22 12.39
N TYR A 263 -22.07 -12.58 13.14
CA TYR A 263 -22.59 -11.24 12.80
C TYR A 263 -21.56 -10.09 12.91
N ARG A 264 -20.41 -10.33 13.56
CA ARG A 264 -19.31 -9.36 13.70
C ARG A 264 -18.13 -9.65 12.79
N LYS A 265 -18.14 -10.77 12.04
CA LYS A 265 -17.13 -11.04 11.01
C LYS A 265 -17.46 -10.15 9.81
N LYS A 266 -16.78 -9.01 9.71
CA LYS A 266 -16.78 -8.15 8.50
C LYS A 266 -15.69 -8.60 7.55
#